data_AF-A0A969E2I8-F1
#
_entry.id   AF-A0A969E2I8-F1
#
_cell.length_a   1.000
_cell.length_b   1.000
_cell.length_c   1.000
_cell.angle_alpha   90.00
_cell.angle_beta   90.00
_cell.angle_gamma   90.00
#
_symmetry.space_group_name_H-M   'P 1'
#
loop_
_entity.id
_entity.type
_entity.pdbx_description
1 polymer ?
#
loop_
_entity_poly.entity_id
_entity_poly.type
_entity_poly.pdbx_seq_one_letter_code
_entity_poly.pdbx_strand_id
1 'polypeptide(L)'
;AEECKGRDRAKSTRFVLVQHGGGGGGFVRTLHQEVPHLDTCIVDLPLDCPQTCDRVLAEVKSARGFVEAQYDASGRRTETVLRLLPSDSSRAGIGQFDANDLLLVTGGGKGIAAESALSLARETGISLALLGRSQPENDPELAANLERMTASGIRFRYLACDVTDGAAVREAIAQLEAELGPVTAILHGAGRNVPQLLTSLDEADLQRTLAPKLQGLRNILAAIDPRQLKLLLAFGSIIARTGLRGEADYAIANEGLARFVERFGQNYPDCRCLTVEWSVWSGVGMGERLGRVETLLQQGITPIPPDVGLDLLHRLIARVSAKEYGHGITTPLPSSVIVSGRLGNLPTLKWEQIELPFLRFLERPRVCIPGVELVVDVELSAATDPYLEDHCFGGDRLFPAVMGLEAIAQVSMALAETEMLPVFEEVKLNRPIVVPKDASVTFAHRGFEARGRSR
;
A
#
# COMPACT_ATOMS: atom_id res chain seq x y z
N ALA A 1 -22.73 -6.01 -40.41
CA ALA A 1 -23.31 -7.27 -40.91
C ALA A 1 -22.97 -7.31 -42.39
N GLU A 2 -22.12 -8.17 -42.93
CA GLU A 2 -21.65 -9.50 -42.55
C GLU A 2 -20.16 -9.59 -42.88
N GLU A 3 -19.31 -9.97 -41.92
CA GLU A 3 -18.04 -10.69 -42.12
C GLU A 3 -17.43 -10.97 -40.73
N CYS A 4 -18.23 -11.62 -39.89
CA CYS A 4 -17.80 -12.15 -38.59
C CYS A 4 -18.43 -13.53 -38.40
N LYS A 5 -18.08 -14.46 -39.29
CA LYS A 5 -18.36 -15.88 -39.12
C LYS A 5 -17.13 -16.65 -39.59
N GLY A 6 -16.43 -17.28 -38.65
CA GLY A 6 -15.39 -18.25 -38.96
C GLY A 6 -13.95 -17.90 -38.58
N ARG A 7 -13.71 -17.23 -37.44
CA ARG A 7 -12.48 -17.51 -36.70
C ARG A 7 -12.81 -18.58 -35.68
N ASP A 8 -12.24 -19.76 -35.86
CA ASP A 8 -12.02 -20.71 -34.78
C ASP A 8 -11.71 -19.95 -33.49
N ARG A 9 -12.29 -20.37 -32.36
CA ARG A 9 -11.81 -19.98 -31.04
C ARG A 9 -10.35 -20.41 -30.95
N ALA A 10 -9.44 -19.56 -31.42
CA ALA A 10 -8.03 -19.69 -31.16
C ALA A 10 -7.92 -19.90 -29.66
N LYS A 11 -7.38 -21.07 -29.25
CA LYS A 11 -7.18 -21.43 -27.84
C LYS A 11 -6.65 -20.17 -27.15
N SER A 12 -7.44 -19.54 -26.27
CA SER A 12 -6.95 -18.34 -25.59
C SER A 12 -5.77 -18.80 -24.76
N THR A 13 -4.57 -18.31 -25.09
CA THR A 13 -3.38 -18.60 -24.33
C THR A 13 -3.61 -18.05 -22.93
N ARG A 14 -3.27 -18.84 -21.90
CA ARG A 14 -3.40 -18.45 -20.49
C ARG A 14 -2.09 -18.71 -19.79
N PHE A 15 -1.77 -17.87 -18.82
CA PHE A 15 -0.70 -18.15 -17.86
C PHE A 15 -1.32 -18.50 -16.51
N VAL A 16 -0.92 -19.65 -15.95
CA VAL A 16 -1.44 -20.15 -14.68
C VAL A 16 -0.27 -20.41 -13.75
N LEU A 17 -0.25 -19.72 -12.62
CA LEU A 17 0.64 -20.03 -11.50
C LEU A 17 -0.12 -20.84 -10.46
N VAL A 18 0.33 -22.07 -10.25
CA VAL A 18 -0.09 -22.88 -9.10
C VAL A 18 1.01 -22.80 -8.05
N GLN A 19 0.66 -22.34 -6.86
CA GLN A 19 1.61 -22.16 -5.77
C GLN A 19 1.02 -22.58 -4.43
N HIS A 20 1.86 -22.65 -3.41
CA HIS A 20 1.46 -22.85 -2.03
C HIS A 20 2.24 -21.92 -1.10
N GLY A 21 1.53 -21.02 -0.42
CA GLY A 21 2.14 -20.08 0.52
C GLY A 21 2.78 -18.86 -0.13
N GLY A 22 2.36 -18.50 -1.34
CA GLY A 22 2.78 -17.32 -2.09
C GLY A 22 4.20 -17.34 -2.65
N GLY A 23 4.66 -16.18 -3.12
CA GLY A 23 6.03 -15.91 -3.57
C GLY A 23 6.19 -15.71 -5.08
N GLY A 24 5.24 -16.17 -5.89
CA GLY A 24 5.22 -15.94 -7.33
C GLY A 24 4.15 -14.97 -7.82
N GLY A 25 3.29 -14.46 -6.92
CA GLY A 25 2.15 -13.63 -7.32
C GLY A 25 2.56 -12.30 -7.98
N GLY A 26 3.61 -11.66 -7.46
CA GLY A 26 4.16 -10.42 -8.00
C GLY A 26 4.59 -10.55 -9.46
N PHE A 27 5.15 -11.70 -9.85
CA PHE A 27 5.48 -11.99 -11.25
C PHE A 27 4.23 -11.97 -12.13
N VAL A 28 3.19 -12.71 -11.75
CA VAL A 28 1.97 -12.87 -12.57
C VAL A 28 1.19 -11.56 -12.66
N ARG A 29 1.14 -10.80 -11.57
CA ARG A 29 0.52 -9.47 -11.54
C ARG A 29 1.25 -8.49 -12.46
N THR A 30 2.59 -8.53 -12.50
CA THR A 30 3.36 -7.75 -13.47
C THR A 30 3.16 -8.26 -14.90
N LEU A 31 3.17 -9.58 -15.12
CA LEU A 31 2.90 -10.18 -16.44
C LEU A 31 1.56 -9.72 -17.00
N HIS A 32 0.51 -9.67 -16.17
CA HIS A 32 -0.80 -9.16 -16.58
C HIS A 32 -0.73 -7.70 -17.07
N GLN A 33 0.07 -6.85 -16.43
CA GLN A 33 0.25 -5.47 -16.88
C GLN A 33 1.14 -5.35 -18.13
N GLU A 34 2.11 -6.24 -18.32
CA GLU A 34 2.95 -6.25 -19.51
C GLU A 34 2.23 -6.79 -20.75
N VAL A 35 1.30 -7.74 -20.53
CA VAL A 35 0.55 -8.44 -21.57
C VAL A 35 -0.96 -8.47 -21.23
N PRO A 36 -1.69 -7.33 -21.30
CA PRO A 36 -3.07 -7.24 -20.78
C PRO A 36 -4.12 -8.13 -21.48
N HIS A 37 -3.80 -8.63 -22.67
CA HIS A 37 -4.67 -9.54 -23.43
C HIS A 37 -4.49 -11.01 -23.02
N LEU A 38 -3.49 -11.33 -22.20
CA LEU A 38 -3.25 -12.67 -21.68
C LEU A 38 -4.09 -12.86 -20.42
N ASP A 39 -4.94 -13.89 -20.43
CA ASP A 39 -5.61 -14.33 -19.20
C ASP A 39 -4.54 -14.86 -18.25
N THR A 40 -4.52 -14.33 -17.03
CA THR A 40 -3.55 -14.67 -15.98
C THR A 40 -4.31 -15.16 -14.75
N CYS A 41 -3.86 -16.29 -14.20
CA CYS A 41 -4.51 -16.93 -13.06
C CYS A 41 -3.46 -17.33 -12.02
N ILE A 42 -3.68 -16.95 -10.77
CA ILE A 42 -2.93 -17.43 -9.62
C ILE A 42 -3.87 -18.31 -8.80
N VAL A 43 -3.45 -19.54 -8.50
CA VAL A 43 -4.13 -20.43 -7.58
C VAL A 43 -3.16 -20.79 -6.46
N ASP A 44 -3.38 -20.25 -5.26
CA ASP A 44 -2.62 -20.59 -4.06
C ASP A 44 -3.41 -21.58 -3.21
N LEU A 45 -2.91 -22.81 -3.07
CA LEU A 45 -3.62 -23.88 -2.38
C LEU A 45 -2.66 -24.95 -1.83
N PRO A 46 -3.05 -25.70 -0.78
CA PRO A 46 -2.32 -26.91 -0.38
C PRO A 46 -2.16 -27.88 -1.55
N LEU A 47 -0.94 -28.38 -1.77
CA LEU A 47 -0.62 -29.24 -2.92
C LEU A 47 -0.85 -30.72 -2.65
N ASP A 48 -1.04 -31.10 -1.39
CA ASP A 48 -1.21 -32.47 -0.89
C ASP A 48 -2.68 -32.88 -0.75
N CYS A 49 -3.62 -32.06 -1.25
CA CYS A 49 -5.05 -32.31 -1.18
C CYS A 49 -5.56 -33.06 -2.44
N PRO A 50 -6.39 -34.11 -2.31
CA PRO A 50 -6.93 -34.84 -3.47
C PRO A 50 -7.71 -33.95 -4.46
N GLN A 51 -8.34 -32.89 -3.97
CA GLN A 51 -9.13 -31.95 -4.76
C GLN A 51 -8.30 -30.84 -5.43
N THR A 52 -6.98 -30.81 -5.25
CA THR A 52 -6.09 -29.75 -5.77
C THR A 52 -6.21 -29.61 -7.28
N CYS A 53 -6.14 -30.71 -8.04
CA CYS A 53 -6.28 -30.69 -9.49
C CYS A 53 -7.65 -30.14 -9.94
N ASP A 54 -8.74 -30.56 -9.29
CA ASP A 54 -10.09 -30.12 -9.63
C ASP A 54 -10.28 -28.62 -9.37
N ARG A 55 -9.77 -28.11 -8.25
CA ARG A 55 -9.79 -26.69 -7.90
C ARG A 55 -9.00 -25.85 -8.90
N VAL A 56 -7.78 -26.28 -9.24
CA VAL A 56 -6.97 -25.61 -10.28
C VAL A 56 -7.72 -25.59 -11.61
N LEU A 57 -8.26 -26.72 -12.05
CA LEU A 57 -9.01 -26.81 -13.31
C LEU A 57 -10.27 -25.92 -13.31
N ALA A 58 -10.95 -25.78 -12.17
CA ALA A 58 -12.10 -24.89 -12.03
C ALA A 58 -11.70 -23.42 -12.24
N GLU A 59 -10.64 -22.95 -11.58
CA GLU A 59 -10.13 -21.58 -11.76
C GLU A 59 -9.65 -21.34 -13.19
N VAL A 60 -8.91 -22.29 -13.78
CA VAL A 60 -8.39 -22.12 -15.15
C VAL A 60 -9.51 -22.02 -16.19
N LYS A 61 -10.63 -22.73 -15.98
CA LYS A 61 -11.80 -22.67 -16.87
C LYS A 61 -12.56 -21.35 -16.72
N SER A 62 -12.68 -20.83 -15.50
CA SER A 62 -13.41 -19.60 -15.19
C SER A 62 -12.58 -18.32 -15.44
N ALA A 63 -11.25 -18.41 -15.38
CA ALA A 63 -10.37 -17.25 -15.43
C ALA A 63 -10.56 -16.40 -16.69
N ARG A 64 -10.78 -15.10 -16.48
CA ARG A 64 -10.86 -14.06 -17.52
C ARG A 64 -10.11 -12.83 -17.01
N GLY A 65 -9.25 -12.25 -17.84
CA GLY A 65 -8.38 -11.14 -17.43
C GLY A 65 -7.39 -11.59 -16.34
N PHE A 66 -7.44 -10.96 -15.17
CA PHE A 66 -6.66 -11.35 -14.01
C PHE A 66 -7.55 -12.02 -12.96
N VAL A 67 -7.17 -13.22 -12.53
CA VAL A 67 -7.81 -13.95 -11.43
C VAL A 67 -6.77 -14.41 -10.42
N GLU A 68 -7.06 -14.20 -9.15
CA GLU A 68 -6.27 -14.71 -8.05
C GLU A 68 -7.18 -15.35 -7.01
N ALA A 69 -7.00 -16.65 -6.79
CA ALA A 69 -7.77 -17.45 -5.86
C ALA A 69 -6.84 -18.08 -4.83
N GLN A 70 -7.27 -18.06 -3.57
CA GLN A 70 -6.60 -18.73 -2.46
C GLN A 70 -7.54 -19.78 -1.90
N TYR A 71 -6.99 -20.94 -1.52
CA TYR A 71 -7.73 -22.01 -0.87
C TYR A 71 -7.04 -22.37 0.44
N ASP A 72 -7.80 -22.44 1.53
CA ASP A 72 -7.29 -22.99 2.78
C ASP A 72 -7.38 -24.54 2.80
N ALA A 73 -6.88 -25.16 3.87
CA ALA A 73 -6.90 -26.62 4.05
C ALA A 73 -8.33 -27.22 4.07
N SER A 74 -9.35 -26.44 4.43
CA SER A 74 -10.75 -26.87 4.38
C SER A 74 -11.34 -26.81 2.96
N GLY A 75 -10.64 -26.17 2.03
CA GLY A 75 -11.10 -25.95 0.67
C GLY A 75 -11.95 -24.69 0.49
N ARG A 76 -12.02 -23.82 1.50
CA ARG A 76 -12.69 -22.53 1.36
C ARG A 76 -11.86 -21.66 0.41
N ARG A 77 -12.51 -21.22 -0.67
CA ARG A 77 -11.96 -20.28 -1.64
C ARG A 77 -12.09 -18.85 -1.13
N THR A 78 -11.01 -18.08 -1.18
CA THR A 78 -10.98 -16.66 -0.85
C THR A 78 -10.26 -15.86 -1.93
N GLU A 79 -10.54 -14.55 -2.01
CA GLU A 79 -9.81 -13.59 -2.84
C GLU A 79 -9.24 -12.49 -1.95
N THR A 80 -8.14 -11.87 -2.38
CA THR A 80 -7.56 -10.74 -1.65
C THR A 80 -8.27 -9.44 -2.05
N VAL A 81 -8.74 -8.70 -1.05
CA VAL A 81 -9.33 -7.37 -1.22
C VAL A 81 -8.63 -6.36 -0.30
N LEU A 82 -8.59 -5.10 -0.72
CA LEU A 82 -8.15 -3.98 0.10
C LEU A 82 -9.28 -3.53 1.00
N ARG A 83 -9.02 -3.61 2.30
CA ARG A 83 -9.86 -3.05 3.34
C ARG A 83 -9.13 -1.86 3.97
N LEU A 84 -9.86 -0.79 4.22
CA LEU A 84 -9.33 0.34 4.97
C LEU A 84 -8.99 -0.12 6.39
N LEU A 85 -7.76 0.15 6.82
CA LEU A 85 -7.37 -0.03 8.20
C LEU A 85 -7.88 1.17 9.00
N PRO A 86 -8.81 1.00 9.98
CA PRO A 86 -9.36 2.13 10.73
C PRO A 86 -8.24 2.90 11.44
N SER A 87 -8.25 4.22 11.28
CA SER A 87 -7.29 5.09 11.96
C SER A 87 -7.69 5.25 13.43
N ASP A 88 -6.81 4.87 14.36
CA ASP A 88 -7.01 5.23 15.76
C ASP A 88 -6.77 6.73 15.90
N SER A 89 -7.75 7.45 16.44
CA SER A 89 -7.68 8.91 16.63
C SER A 89 -6.66 9.31 17.70
N SER A 90 -6.30 8.40 18.60
CA SER A 90 -5.28 8.63 19.62
C SER A 90 -3.87 8.46 19.05
N ARG A 91 -3.11 9.56 19.04
CA ARG A 91 -1.66 9.53 18.86
C ARG A 91 -1.02 9.03 20.15
N ALA A 92 -1.09 7.72 20.41
CA ALA A 92 -0.30 7.10 21.45
C ALA A 92 1.18 7.26 21.06
N GLY A 93 2.02 7.72 21.98
CA GLY A 93 3.47 7.78 21.74
C GLY A 93 4.03 6.37 21.55
N ILE A 94 5.16 6.26 20.86
CA ILE A 94 5.88 4.98 20.71
C ILE A 94 6.61 4.66 22.03
N GLY A 95 5.85 4.35 23.09
CA GLY A 95 6.36 4.14 24.44
C GLY A 95 7.12 2.82 24.66
N GLN A 96 7.35 2.03 23.61
CA GLN A 96 8.04 0.74 23.69
C GLN A 96 9.58 0.87 23.58
N PHE A 97 10.08 2.05 23.23
CA PHE A 97 11.51 2.33 23.02
C PHE A 97 12.02 3.46 23.89
N ASP A 98 13.25 3.31 24.37
CA ASP A 98 14.00 4.36 25.06
C ASP A 98 15.47 4.43 24.61
N ALA A 99 16.30 5.21 25.30
CA ALA A 99 17.70 5.43 24.95
C ALA A 99 18.61 4.19 25.10
N ASN A 100 18.15 3.12 25.76
CA ASN A 100 18.84 1.84 25.87
C ASN A 100 18.53 0.91 24.68
N ASP A 101 17.54 1.25 23.86
CA ASP A 101 17.24 0.52 22.65
C ASP A 101 18.13 0.96 21.49
N LEU A 102 18.42 0.01 20.59
CA LEU A 102 19.18 0.24 19.37
C LEU A 102 18.37 -0.19 18.16
N LEU A 103 18.10 0.77 17.27
CA LEU A 103 17.46 0.54 15.98
C LEU A 103 18.53 0.32 14.90
N LEU A 104 18.63 -0.90 14.40
CA LEU A 104 19.45 -1.23 13.24
C LEU A 104 18.68 -0.94 11.94
N VAL A 105 19.22 -0.06 11.10
CA VAL A 105 18.59 0.42 9.87
C VAL A 105 19.42 0.05 8.66
N THR A 106 18.91 -0.85 7.81
CA THR A 106 19.55 -1.15 6.52
C THR A 106 19.08 -0.18 5.45
N GLY A 107 20.00 0.28 4.59
CA GLY A 107 19.71 1.40 3.70
C GLY A 107 19.48 2.72 4.45
N GLY A 108 19.89 2.80 5.73
CA GLY A 108 19.59 3.91 6.63
C GLY A 108 20.34 5.21 6.35
N GLY A 109 21.19 5.23 5.33
CA GLY A 109 21.95 6.42 4.94
C GLY A 109 21.18 7.42 4.08
N LYS A 110 20.15 6.97 3.35
CA LYS A 110 19.44 7.79 2.34
C LYS A 110 17.96 7.45 2.21
N GLY A 111 17.20 8.34 1.55
CA GLY A 111 15.80 8.11 1.23
C GLY A 111 14.88 7.91 2.45
N ILE A 112 13.76 7.22 2.24
CA ILE A 112 12.70 7.06 3.24
C ILE A 112 13.16 6.35 4.52
N ALA A 113 14.16 5.45 4.43
CA ALA A 113 14.68 4.73 5.59
C ALA A 113 15.46 5.67 6.53
N ALA A 114 16.27 6.58 5.96
CA ALA A 114 16.98 7.60 6.74
C ALA A 114 16.03 8.59 7.41
N GLU A 115 15.03 9.08 6.67
CA GLU A 115 14.00 9.99 7.22
C GLU A 115 13.21 9.31 8.35
N SER A 116 12.83 8.05 8.15
CA SER A 116 12.12 7.27 9.17
C SER A 116 12.97 7.02 10.41
N ALA A 117 14.24 6.65 10.25
CA ALA A 117 15.17 6.44 11.36
C ALA A 117 15.38 7.71 12.19
N LEU A 118 15.61 8.85 11.52
CA LEU A 118 15.77 10.14 12.19
C LEU A 118 14.49 10.56 12.93
N SER A 119 13.32 10.38 12.30
CA SER A 119 12.02 10.70 12.90
C SER A 119 11.76 9.87 14.16
N LEU A 120 12.01 8.55 14.10
CA LEU A 120 11.85 7.65 15.24
C LEU A 120 12.82 7.97 16.38
N ALA A 121 14.08 8.25 16.07
CA ALA A 121 15.07 8.64 17.06
C ALA A 121 14.72 9.96 17.77
N ARG A 122 14.18 10.94 17.04
CA ARG A 122 13.70 12.19 17.63
C ARG A 122 12.51 11.99 18.55
N GLU A 123 11.59 11.11 18.21
CA GLU A 123 10.38 10.88 19.01
C GLU A 123 10.63 10.03 20.26
N THR A 124 11.52 9.04 20.17
CA THR A 124 11.69 8.02 21.23
C THR A 124 13.00 8.12 21.99
N GLY A 125 14.01 8.80 21.45
CA GLY A 125 15.38 8.79 21.98
C GLY A 125 16.18 7.51 21.65
N ILE A 126 15.63 6.59 20.84
CA ILE A 126 16.32 5.36 20.43
C ILE A 126 17.66 5.67 19.72
N SER A 127 18.69 4.88 20.01
CA SER A 127 19.98 4.99 19.31
C SER A 127 19.89 4.37 17.91
N LEU A 128 20.70 4.83 16.96
CA LEU A 128 20.67 4.35 15.57
C LEU A 128 21.97 3.65 15.15
N ALA A 129 21.84 2.42 14.66
CA ALA A 129 22.89 1.71 13.94
C ALA A 129 22.53 1.72 12.44
N LEU A 130 23.28 2.43 11.61
CA LEU A 130 22.95 2.64 10.20
C LEU A 130 23.90 1.86 9.30
N LEU A 131 23.35 1.04 8.40
CA LEU A 131 24.11 0.30 7.39
C LEU A 131 23.75 0.77 5.98
N GLY A 132 24.75 0.96 5.14
CA GLY A 132 24.62 1.27 3.72
C GLY A 132 25.90 0.96 2.96
N ARG A 133 25.88 1.00 1.63
CA ARG A 133 27.08 0.68 0.81
C ARG A 133 27.93 1.91 0.49
N SER A 134 27.32 3.09 0.49
CA SER A 134 27.99 4.35 0.16
C SER A 134 29.01 4.72 1.24
N GLN A 135 30.05 5.42 0.83
CA GLN A 135 30.94 6.12 1.76
C GLN A 135 30.50 7.60 1.86
N PRO A 136 30.40 8.17 3.07
CA PRO A 136 30.00 9.57 3.26
C PRO A 136 30.85 10.57 2.47
N GLU A 137 32.16 10.31 2.33
CA GLU A 137 33.08 11.20 1.60
C GLU A 137 32.71 11.35 0.11
N ASN A 138 32.03 10.36 -0.47
CA ASN A 138 31.71 10.30 -1.88
C ASN A 138 30.20 10.45 -2.17
N ASP A 139 29.39 10.73 -1.15
CA ASP A 139 27.93 10.73 -1.25
C ASP A 139 27.33 11.91 -0.46
N PRO A 140 27.10 13.07 -1.12
CA PRO A 140 26.63 14.28 -0.44
C PRO A 140 25.28 14.13 0.26
N GLU A 141 24.36 13.31 -0.28
CA GLU A 141 23.05 13.05 0.37
C GLU A 141 23.26 12.31 1.69
N LEU A 142 24.11 11.27 1.69
CA LEU A 142 24.48 10.56 2.91
C LEU A 142 25.14 11.50 3.92
N ALA A 143 26.16 12.26 3.50
CA ALA A 143 26.87 13.18 4.39
C ALA A 143 25.91 14.18 5.05
N ALA A 144 25.01 14.80 4.27
CA ALA A 144 24.01 15.74 4.77
C ALA A 144 23.03 15.08 5.76
N ASN A 145 22.62 13.84 5.52
CA ASN A 145 21.74 13.11 6.45
C ASN A 145 22.43 12.79 7.79
N LEU A 146 23.70 12.37 7.76
CA LEU A 146 24.47 12.14 8.98
C LEU A 146 24.72 13.44 9.77
N GLU A 147 24.93 14.55 9.06
CA GLU A 147 25.08 15.87 9.68
C GLU A 147 23.76 16.33 10.33
N ARG A 148 22.61 16.11 9.66
CA ARG A 148 21.28 16.34 10.25
C ARG A 148 21.03 15.52 11.52
N MET A 149 21.45 14.25 11.53
CA MET A 149 21.34 13.38 12.71
C MET A 149 22.21 13.90 13.86
N THR A 150 23.44 14.30 13.56
CA THR A 150 24.37 14.93 14.52
C THR A 150 23.79 16.22 15.10
N ALA A 151 23.30 17.12 14.25
CA ALA A 151 22.68 18.38 14.65
C ALA A 151 21.40 18.20 15.48
N SER A 152 20.75 17.04 15.36
CA SER A 152 19.58 16.68 16.16
C SER A 152 19.93 16.02 17.50
N GLY A 153 21.22 15.87 17.82
CA GLY A 153 21.69 15.23 19.05
C GLY A 153 21.42 13.73 19.12
N ILE A 154 21.16 13.08 17.98
CA ILE A 154 20.89 11.64 17.95
C ILE A 154 22.20 10.88 18.19
N ARG A 155 22.16 9.87 19.06
CA ARG A 155 23.26 8.91 19.21
C ARG A 155 23.18 7.90 18.07
N PHE A 156 24.14 7.93 17.15
CA PHE A 156 24.17 7.00 16.02
C PHE A 156 25.58 6.60 15.59
N ARG A 157 25.66 5.49 14.84
CA ARG A 157 26.85 5.08 14.10
C ARG A 157 26.47 4.61 12.70
N TYR A 158 27.18 5.10 11.69
CA TYR A 158 27.08 4.61 10.31
C TYR A 158 28.28 3.73 9.96
N LEU A 159 28.03 2.56 9.39
CA LEU A 159 29.06 1.69 8.80
C LEU A 159 28.73 1.38 7.33
N ALA A 160 29.75 1.49 6.49
CA ALA A 160 29.67 1.01 5.11
C ALA A 160 29.72 -0.53 5.10
N CYS A 161 28.62 -1.17 4.72
CA CYS A 161 28.45 -2.61 4.72
C CYS A 161 27.48 -3.03 3.61
N ASP A 162 27.87 -4.02 2.78
CA ASP A 162 26.94 -4.70 1.90
C ASP A 162 26.20 -5.78 2.70
N VAL A 163 24.91 -5.58 2.93
CA VAL A 163 24.08 -6.51 3.70
C VAL A 163 24.01 -7.91 3.09
N THR A 164 24.36 -8.07 1.81
CA THR A 164 24.39 -9.38 1.14
C THR A 164 25.62 -10.22 1.50
N ASP A 165 26.67 -9.60 2.05
CA ASP A 165 27.86 -10.28 2.58
C ASP A 165 27.64 -10.63 4.06
N GLY A 166 27.40 -11.92 4.32
CA GLY A 166 27.12 -12.39 5.68
C GLY A 166 28.31 -12.25 6.65
N ALA A 167 29.56 -12.26 6.17
CA ALA A 167 30.72 -12.08 7.03
C ALA A 167 30.87 -10.61 7.43
N ALA A 168 30.79 -9.71 6.45
CA ALA A 168 30.82 -8.27 6.70
C ALA A 168 29.68 -7.81 7.62
N VAL A 169 28.48 -8.38 7.46
CA VAL A 169 27.33 -8.09 8.34
C VAL A 169 27.60 -8.48 9.78
N ARG A 170 28.16 -9.68 10.03
CA ARG A 170 28.48 -10.13 11.39
C ARG A 170 29.51 -9.22 12.06
N GLU A 171 30.55 -8.84 11.33
CA GLU A 171 31.58 -7.93 11.84
C GLU A 171 31.00 -6.54 12.16
N ALA A 172 30.22 -5.98 11.23
CA ALA A 172 29.58 -4.68 11.40
C ALA A 172 28.62 -4.66 12.61
N ILE A 173 27.78 -5.70 12.76
CA ILE A 173 26.86 -5.79 13.90
C ILE A 173 27.60 -5.94 15.22
N ALA A 174 28.63 -6.79 15.29
CA ALA A 174 29.43 -6.94 16.49
C ALA A 174 30.09 -5.61 16.92
N GLN A 175 30.60 -4.83 15.95
CA GLN A 175 31.13 -3.50 16.23
C GLN A 175 30.04 -2.55 16.74
N LEU A 176 28.89 -2.50 16.07
CA LEU A 176 27.78 -1.62 16.44
C LEU A 176 27.25 -1.94 17.84
N GLU A 177 27.11 -3.23 18.18
CA GLU A 177 26.63 -3.63 19.51
C GLU A 177 27.64 -3.32 20.61
N ALA A 178 28.94 -3.41 20.32
CA ALA A 178 29.99 -3.00 21.27
C ALA A 178 29.98 -1.49 21.56
N GLU A 179 29.64 -0.66 20.57
CA GLU A 179 29.62 0.81 20.70
C GLU A 179 28.29 1.37 21.24
N LEU A 180 27.17 0.77 20.85
CA LEU A 180 25.82 1.31 21.05
C LEU A 180 24.92 0.47 21.95
N GLY A 181 25.25 -0.80 22.20
CA GLY A 181 24.40 -1.75 22.93
C GLY A 181 23.69 -2.76 22.00
N PRO A 182 22.97 -3.75 22.54
CA PRO A 182 22.35 -4.81 21.75
C PRO A 182 21.26 -4.29 20.80
N VAL A 183 21.16 -4.88 19.61
CA VAL A 183 20.10 -4.53 18.64
C VAL A 183 18.75 -5.05 19.13
N THR A 184 17.83 -4.13 19.46
CA THR A 184 16.47 -4.45 19.93
C THR A 184 15.38 -4.14 18.91
N ALA A 185 15.70 -3.42 17.84
CA ALA A 185 14.77 -3.14 16.74
C ALA A 185 15.47 -3.13 15.39
N ILE A 186 14.76 -3.50 14.32
CA ILE A 186 15.24 -3.45 12.94
C ILE A 186 14.28 -2.64 12.07
N LEU A 187 14.82 -1.74 11.26
CA LEU A 187 14.17 -1.17 10.08
C LEU A 187 14.95 -1.62 8.83
N HIS A 188 14.38 -2.59 8.10
CA HIS A 188 14.97 -3.10 6.88
C HIS A 188 14.50 -2.31 5.65
N GLY A 189 15.30 -1.33 5.25
CA GLY A 189 15.05 -0.46 4.09
C GLY A 189 15.98 -0.71 2.90
N ALA A 190 16.93 -1.65 3.01
CA ALA A 190 17.84 -1.98 1.92
C ALA A 190 17.10 -2.53 0.70
N GLY A 191 17.45 -2.01 -0.46
CA GLY A 191 16.85 -2.43 -1.71
C GLY A 191 17.48 -1.74 -2.91
N ARG A 192 17.22 -2.33 -4.07
CA ARG A 192 17.54 -1.80 -5.39
C ARG A 192 16.28 -1.92 -6.23
N ASN A 193 16.06 -0.95 -7.09
CA ASN A 193 15.05 -1.03 -8.14
C ASN A 193 15.71 -0.59 -9.45
N VAL A 194 15.69 -1.46 -10.46
CA VAL A 194 16.10 -1.16 -11.84
C VAL A 194 15.01 -1.73 -12.76
N PRO A 195 14.05 -0.88 -13.20
CA PRO A 195 12.93 -1.36 -13.97
C PRO A 195 13.37 -1.91 -15.34
N GLN A 196 12.89 -3.10 -15.69
CA GLN A 196 13.11 -3.75 -16.97
C GLN A 196 11.99 -4.75 -17.29
N LEU A 197 11.65 -4.87 -18.58
CA LEU A 197 10.58 -5.77 -19.03
C LEU A 197 10.92 -7.23 -18.75
N LEU A 198 9.89 -8.06 -18.55
CA LEU A 198 10.02 -9.50 -18.33
C LEU A 198 10.86 -10.20 -19.40
N THR A 199 10.70 -9.78 -20.66
CA THR A 199 11.43 -10.36 -21.82
C THR A 199 12.93 -10.05 -21.82
N SER A 200 13.36 -9.08 -21.02
CA SER A 200 14.76 -8.65 -20.92
C SER A 200 15.40 -9.08 -19.60
N LEU A 201 14.62 -9.70 -18.71
CA LEU A 201 15.05 -10.07 -17.37
C LEU A 201 15.82 -11.39 -17.40
N ASP A 202 17.01 -11.41 -16.80
CA ASP A 202 17.77 -12.65 -16.58
C ASP A 202 17.82 -13.06 -15.10
N GLU A 203 18.37 -14.24 -14.83
CA GLU A 203 18.49 -14.75 -13.46
C GLU A 203 19.43 -13.89 -12.60
N ALA A 204 20.49 -13.33 -13.17
CA ALA A 204 21.42 -12.48 -12.44
C ALA A 204 20.78 -11.16 -12.01
N ASP A 205 19.91 -10.57 -12.85
CA ASP A 205 19.08 -9.42 -12.49
C ASP A 205 18.16 -9.75 -11.33
N LEU A 206 17.41 -10.85 -11.43
CA LEU A 206 16.52 -11.30 -10.38
C LEU A 206 17.25 -11.47 -9.05
N GLN A 207 18.40 -12.17 -9.06
CA GLN A 207 19.22 -12.35 -7.85
C GLN A 207 19.72 -11.01 -7.29
N ARG A 208 20.18 -10.08 -8.14
CA ARG A 208 20.64 -8.76 -7.71
C ARG A 208 19.52 -7.93 -7.06
N THR A 209 18.28 -8.07 -7.52
CA THR A 209 17.11 -7.37 -6.95
C THR A 209 16.64 -8.02 -5.65
N LEU A 210 16.63 -9.36 -5.57
CA LEU A 210 16.23 -10.12 -4.38
C LEU A 210 17.24 -10.00 -3.23
N ALA A 211 18.53 -10.04 -3.54
CA ALA A 211 19.60 -10.18 -2.55
C ALA A 211 19.54 -9.16 -1.41
N PRO A 212 19.49 -7.83 -1.62
CA PRO A 212 19.49 -6.88 -0.51
C PRO A 212 18.25 -6.99 0.40
N LYS A 213 17.09 -7.42 -0.15
CA LYS A 213 15.83 -7.55 0.60
C LYS A 213 15.73 -8.87 1.37
N LEU A 214 16.06 -9.99 0.71
CA LEU A 214 15.87 -11.32 1.29
C LEU A 214 17.14 -11.84 1.94
N GLN A 215 18.23 -11.94 1.18
CA GLN A 215 19.50 -12.40 1.72
C GLN A 215 20.06 -11.42 2.74
N GLY A 216 19.91 -10.11 2.48
CA GLY A 216 20.30 -9.06 3.41
C GLY A 216 19.60 -9.20 4.76
N LEU A 217 18.27 -9.33 4.77
CA LEU A 217 17.53 -9.52 6.03
C LEU A 217 17.91 -10.82 6.74
N ARG A 218 18.12 -11.92 6.00
CA ARG A 218 18.61 -13.19 6.58
C ARG A 218 19.96 -13.02 7.27
N ASN A 219 20.91 -12.35 6.64
CA ASN A 219 22.24 -12.13 7.20
C ASN A 219 22.16 -11.29 8.48
N ILE A 220 21.33 -10.24 8.49
CA ILE A 220 21.12 -9.39 9.67
C ILE A 220 20.55 -10.19 10.83
N LEU A 221 19.47 -10.95 10.60
CA LEU A 221 18.82 -11.73 11.65
C LEU A 221 19.68 -12.90 12.15
N ALA A 222 20.58 -13.43 11.32
CA ALA A 222 21.54 -14.46 11.72
C ALA A 222 22.70 -13.91 12.58
N ALA A 223 22.88 -12.59 12.63
CA ALA A 223 23.99 -11.94 13.33
C ALA A 223 23.59 -11.34 14.70
N ILE A 224 22.32 -11.46 15.10
CA ILE A 224 21.80 -10.95 16.38
C ILE A 224 21.03 -12.06 17.11
N ASP A 225 20.74 -11.88 18.41
CA ASP A 225 19.78 -12.73 19.11
C ASP A 225 18.34 -12.30 18.77
N PRO A 226 17.56 -13.09 18.01
CA PRO A 226 16.21 -12.71 17.63
C PRO A 226 15.23 -12.60 18.82
N ARG A 227 15.57 -13.15 20.00
CA ARG A 227 14.70 -13.12 21.18
C ARG A 227 14.69 -11.76 21.88
N GLN A 228 15.67 -10.91 21.62
CA GLN A 228 15.73 -9.56 22.19
C GLN A 228 15.02 -8.51 21.31
N LEU A 229 14.59 -8.90 20.10
CA LEU A 229 13.93 -7.99 19.17
C LEU A 229 12.52 -7.66 19.62
N LYS A 230 12.26 -6.37 19.85
CA LYS A 230 10.94 -5.80 20.08
C LYS A 230 10.20 -5.50 18.77
N LEU A 231 10.94 -5.15 17.71
CA LEU A 231 10.39 -4.75 16.41
C LEU A 231 11.24 -5.22 15.24
N LEU A 232 10.59 -5.83 14.25
CA LEU A 232 11.09 -6.03 12.90
C LEU A 232 10.17 -5.30 11.92
N LEU A 233 10.63 -4.16 11.41
CA LEU A 233 9.96 -3.36 10.41
C LEU A 233 10.64 -3.53 9.06
N ALA A 234 9.89 -3.86 8.01
CA ALA A 234 10.41 -3.99 6.65
C ALA A 234 9.73 -3.00 5.70
N PHE A 235 10.51 -2.36 4.84
CA PHE A 235 9.98 -1.52 3.78
C PHE A 235 9.75 -2.34 2.52
N GLY A 236 8.49 -2.75 2.34
CA GLY A 236 7.96 -3.37 1.15
C GLY A 236 7.52 -2.33 0.10
N SER A 237 6.76 -2.79 -0.88
CA SER A 237 6.16 -1.93 -1.90
C SER A 237 4.83 -2.47 -2.36
N ILE A 238 3.89 -1.56 -2.64
CA ILE A 238 2.61 -1.92 -3.25
C ILE A 238 2.76 -2.64 -4.60
N ILE A 239 3.91 -2.55 -5.27
CA ILE A 239 4.20 -3.27 -6.51
C ILE A 239 4.14 -4.80 -6.30
N ALA A 240 4.42 -5.32 -5.10
CA ALA A 240 4.16 -6.74 -4.77
C ALA A 240 2.66 -7.08 -4.84
N ARG A 241 1.81 -6.08 -4.58
CA ARG A 241 0.34 -6.20 -4.54
C ARG A 241 -0.32 -6.01 -5.88
N THR A 242 0.19 -5.10 -6.69
CA THR A 242 -0.43 -4.72 -7.96
C THR A 242 0.31 -5.26 -9.17
N GLY A 243 1.58 -5.64 -9.03
CA GLY A 243 2.52 -5.66 -10.14
C GLY A 243 2.78 -4.24 -10.66
N LEU A 244 3.77 -4.11 -11.53
CA LEU A 244 3.99 -2.91 -12.32
C LEU A 244 4.79 -3.29 -13.56
N ARG A 245 4.41 -2.78 -14.73
CA ARG A 245 5.17 -3.01 -15.98
C ARG A 245 6.65 -2.68 -15.78
N GLY A 246 7.52 -3.65 -16.05
CA GLY A 246 8.96 -3.54 -15.90
C GLY A 246 9.49 -3.83 -14.50
N GLU A 247 8.69 -4.36 -13.57
CA GLU A 247 9.05 -4.46 -12.15
C GLU A 247 8.78 -5.86 -11.59
N ALA A 248 8.91 -6.90 -12.42
CA ALA A 248 8.57 -8.27 -12.02
C ALA A 248 9.48 -8.80 -10.90
N ASP A 249 10.79 -8.62 -11.04
CA ASP A 249 11.78 -8.98 -10.02
C ASP A 249 11.61 -8.18 -8.73
N TYR A 250 11.33 -6.87 -8.85
CA TYR A 250 11.04 -6.02 -7.69
C TYR A 250 9.73 -6.44 -6.99
N ALA A 251 8.69 -6.81 -7.74
CA ALA A 251 7.44 -7.34 -7.20
C ALA A 251 7.68 -8.64 -6.43
N ILE A 252 8.42 -9.60 -7.00
CA ILE A 252 8.80 -10.86 -6.35
C ILE A 252 9.59 -10.58 -5.07
N ALA A 253 10.56 -9.66 -5.12
CA ALA A 253 11.42 -9.37 -3.97
C ALA A 253 10.63 -8.76 -2.79
N ASN A 254 9.67 -7.89 -3.07
CA ASN A 254 8.82 -7.30 -2.03
C ASN A 254 7.76 -8.27 -1.51
N GLU A 255 7.19 -9.14 -2.35
CA GLU A 255 6.30 -10.22 -1.90
C GLU A 255 7.06 -11.20 -0.98
N GLY A 256 8.25 -11.63 -1.40
CA GLY A 256 9.11 -12.49 -0.62
C GLY A 256 9.49 -11.87 0.73
N LEU A 257 9.72 -10.55 0.78
CA LEU A 257 10.05 -9.83 2.01
C LEU A 257 8.87 -9.83 2.98
N ALA A 258 7.66 -9.52 2.50
CA ALA A 258 6.46 -9.55 3.33
C ALA A 258 6.22 -10.95 3.93
N ARG A 259 6.38 -12.00 3.12
CA ARG A 259 6.26 -13.39 3.58
C ARG A 259 7.36 -13.80 4.56
N PHE A 260 8.58 -13.32 4.34
CA PHE A 260 9.69 -13.58 5.24
C PHE A 260 9.42 -13.00 6.63
N VAL A 261 8.97 -11.74 6.71
CA VAL A 261 8.66 -11.05 7.96
C VAL A 261 7.45 -11.68 8.66
N GLU A 262 6.42 -12.06 7.91
CA GLU A 262 5.26 -12.80 8.42
C GLU A 262 5.68 -14.11 9.10
N ARG A 263 6.50 -14.93 8.43
CA ARG A 263 7.01 -16.20 9.00
C ARG A 263 7.93 -15.97 10.18
N PHE A 264 8.72 -14.90 10.19
CA PHE A 264 9.55 -14.55 11.35
C PHE A 264 8.67 -14.24 12.56
N GLY A 265 7.63 -13.43 12.42
CA GLY A 265 6.70 -13.09 13.51
C GLY A 265 5.93 -14.29 14.06
N GLN A 266 5.64 -15.30 13.22
CA GLN A 266 5.05 -16.57 13.69
C GLN A 266 5.98 -17.36 14.63
N ASN A 267 7.30 -17.26 14.42
CA ASN A 267 8.31 -17.94 15.24
C ASN A 267 8.76 -17.13 16.46
N TYR A 268 8.58 -15.80 16.43
CA TYR A 268 8.96 -14.87 17.49
C TYR A 268 7.77 -13.97 17.87
N PRO A 269 6.77 -14.51 18.59
CA PRO A 269 5.51 -13.81 18.87
C PRO A 269 5.65 -12.57 19.77
N ASP A 270 6.77 -12.46 20.50
CA ASP A 270 7.10 -11.29 21.33
C ASP A 270 7.75 -10.16 20.50
N CYS A 271 8.20 -10.46 19.28
CA CYS A 271 8.70 -9.48 18.33
C CYS A 271 7.57 -8.98 17.44
N ARG A 272 7.30 -7.66 17.48
CA ARG A 272 6.36 -7.06 16.54
C ARG A 272 6.96 -7.09 15.13
N CYS A 273 6.30 -7.78 14.21
CA CYS A 273 6.75 -7.91 12.82
C CYS A 273 5.78 -7.20 11.87
N LEU A 274 6.27 -6.23 11.10
CA LEU A 274 5.45 -5.42 10.20
C LEU A 274 6.18 -5.15 8.89
N THR A 275 5.51 -5.40 7.77
CA THR A 275 5.95 -4.94 6.44
C THR A 275 5.05 -3.80 5.98
N VAL A 276 5.63 -2.62 5.77
CA VAL A 276 4.90 -1.49 5.21
C VAL A 276 5.14 -1.45 3.71
N GLU A 277 4.09 -1.71 2.95
CA GLU A 277 4.09 -1.73 1.49
C GLU A 277 3.78 -0.34 0.96
N TRP A 278 4.83 0.48 0.84
CA TRP A 278 4.70 1.86 0.41
C TRP A 278 4.33 1.97 -1.07
N SER A 279 3.42 2.90 -1.38
CA SER A 279 3.38 3.53 -2.69
C SER A 279 4.49 4.59 -2.82
N VAL A 280 4.46 5.38 -3.89
CA VAL A 280 5.49 6.40 -4.15
C VAL A 280 5.44 7.54 -3.10
N TRP A 281 6.62 7.98 -2.65
CA TRP A 281 6.81 9.18 -1.83
C TRP A 281 7.26 10.35 -2.72
N SER A 282 6.83 11.57 -2.41
CA SER A 282 7.31 12.78 -3.09
C SER A 282 8.64 13.27 -2.51
N GLY A 283 9.58 13.71 -3.37
CA GLY A 283 10.79 14.42 -2.94
C GLY A 283 11.84 13.57 -2.22
N VAL A 284 11.59 12.28 -2.00
CA VAL A 284 12.50 11.37 -1.30
C VAL A 284 12.33 9.93 -1.78
N GLY A 285 13.41 9.15 -1.71
CA GLY A 285 13.37 7.71 -2.03
C GLY A 285 13.52 7.37 -3.50
N MET A 286 13.19 6.12 -3.87
CA MET A 286 13.47 5.57 -5.21
C MET A 286 12.54 6.12 -6.30
N GLY A 287 11.26 6.38 -6.01
CA GLY A 287 10.31 6.87 -7.01
C GLY A 287 10.66 8.26 -7.55
N GLU A 288 11.15 9.14 -6.68
CA GLU A 288 11.71 10.44 -7.05
C GLU A 288 12.96 10.29 -7.92
N ARG A 289 13.93 9.48 -7.49
CA ARG A 289 15.19 9.23 -8.22
C ARG A 289 14.99 8.62 -9.60
N LEU A 290 13.92 7.85 -9.80
CA LEU A 290 13.56 7.25 -11.08
C LEU A 290 12.74 8.20 -11.97
N GLY A 291 12.42 9.42 -11.52
CA GLY A 291 11.66 10.41 -12.28
C GLY A 291 10.23 9.98 -12.62
N ARG A 292 9.63 9.08 -11.82
CA ARG A 292 8.33 8.46 -12.14
C ARG A 292 7.12 9.23 -11.60
N VAL A 293 7.35 10.19 -10.71
CA VAL A 293 6.29 10.89 -9.97
C VAL A 293 5.27 11.54 -10.90
N GLU A 294 5.72 12.26 -11.95
CA GLU A 294 4.82 12.92 -12.90
C GLU A 294 3.98 11.93 -13.72
N THR A 295 4.59 10.85 -14.20
CA THR A 295 3.87 9.79 -14.93
C THR A 295 2.83 9.10 -14.04
N LEU A 296 3.16 8.84 -12.77
CA LEU A 296 2.25 8.24 -11.81
C LEU A 296 1.08 9.17 -11.48
N LEU A 297 1.33 10.48 -11.35
CA LEU A 297 0.28 11.48 -11.19
C LEU A 297 -0.71 11.48 -12.36
N GLN A 298 -0.22 11.38 -13.59
CA GLN A 298 -1.06 11.26 -14.80
C GLN A 298 -1.91 9.98 -14.81
N GLN A 299 -1.46 8.93 -14.12
CA GLN A 299 -2.20 7.67 -13.93
C GLN A 299 -3.15 7.72 -12.72
N GLY A 300 -3.31 8.88 -12.08
CA GLY A 300 -4.16 9.06 -10.91
C GLY A 300 -3.54 8.58 -9.60
N ILE A 301 -2.23 8.32 -9.58
CA ILE A 301 -1.51 7.91 -8.37
C ILE A 301 -0.94 9.14 -7.67
N THR A 302 -1.41 9.43 -6.46
CA THR A 302 -0.91 10.58 -5.67
C THR A 302 0.26 10.15 -4.79
N PRO A 303 1.42 10.82 -4.87
CA PRO A 303 2.54 10.55 -3.98
C PRO A 303 2.23 10.88 -2.52
N ILE A 304 2.88 10.15 -1.61
CA ILE A 304 2.81 10.38 -0.17
C ILE A 304 3.80 11.51 0.20
N PRO A 305 3.33 12.60 0.81
CA PRO A 305 4.21 13.61 1.39
C PRO A 305 5.03 13.02 2.56
N PRO A 306 6.31 13.39 2.73
CA PRO A 306 7.16 12.79 3.76
C PRO A 306 6.62 12.93 5.18
N ASP A 307 6.07 14.08 5.55
CA ASP A 307 5.47 14.34 6.86
C ASP A 307 4.28 13.42 7.14
N VAL A 308 3.42 13.20 6.12
CA VAL A 308 2.29 12.27 6.20
C VAL A 308 2.76 10.82 6.32
N GLY A 309 3.75 10.43 5.52
CA GLY A 309 4.32 9.08 5.55
C GLY A 309 4.96 8.75 6.91
N LEU A 310 5.68 9.71 7.50
CA LEU A 310 6.28 9.58 8.83
C LEU A 310 5.22 9.50 9.94
N ASP A 311 4.17 10.34 9.91
CA ASP A 311 3.07 10.27 10.87
C ASP A 311 2.37 8.90 10.84
N LEU A 312 2.08 8.39 9.63
CA LEU A 312 1.48 7.06 9.46
C LEU A 312 2.40 5.96 9.94
N LEU A 313 3.70 6.04 9.67
CA LEU A 313 4.66 5.06 10.18
C LEU A 313 4.66 5.03 11.70
N HIS A 314 4.67 6.19 12.36
CA HIS A 314 4.67 6.28 13.82
C HIS A 314 3.41 5.65 14.41
N ARG A 315 2.23 5.94 13.84
CA ARG A 315 0.96 5.30 14.24
C ARG A 315 1.01 3.78 14.07
N LEU A 316 1.54 3.32 12.94
CA LEU A 316 1.69 1.89 12.64
C LEU A 316 2.66 1.19 13.59
N ILE A 317 3.65 1.88 14.15
CA ILE A 317 4.57 1.32 15.16
C ILE A 317 3.94 1.37 16.56
N ALA A 318 3.21 2.44 16.89
CA ALA A 318 2.59 2.63 18.20
C ALA A 318 1.41 1.70 18.48
N ARG A 319 0.69 1.26 17.42
CA ARG A 319 -0.54 0.46 17.56
C ARG A 319 -0.24 -0.94 18.09
N VAL A 320 -0.17 -1.14 19.40
CA VAL A 320 0.20 -2.41 20.05
C VAL A 320 -0.63 -3.57 19.47
N SER A 321 0.01 -4.69 19.13
CA SER A 321 -0.72 -5.93 18.84
C SER A 321 -1.58 -6.26 20.05
N ALA A 322 -2.90 -6.28 19.86
CA ALA A 322 -3.97 -6.40 20.84
C ALA A 322 -3.80 -7.53 21.88
N LYS A 323 -2.83 -7.41 22.79
CA LYS A 323 -2.67 -8.27 23.97
C LYS A 323 -2.89 -7.54 25.28
N GLU A 324 -2.81 -6.22 25.31
CA GLU A 324 -3.02 -5.45 26.53
C GLU A 324 -3.79 -4.17 26.20
N TYR A 325 -5.05 -4.17 26.60
CA TYR A 325 -5.80 -3.09 27.26
C TYR A 325 -7.27 -3.43 27.05
N GLY A 326 -7.89 -3.97 28.09
CA GLY A 326 -9.32 -4.25 28.09
C GLY A 326 -10.11 -2.99 27.72
N HIS A 327 -11.19 -3.19 26.97
CA HIS A 327 -12.27 -2.25 26.64
C HIS A 327 -12.28 -1.66 25.21
N GLY A 328 -11.66 -2.29 24.23
CA GLY A 328 -11.94 -2.02 22.82
C GLY A 328 -11.55 -3.18 21.92
N ILE A 329 -12.40 -3.53 20.95
CA ILE A 329 -12.07 -4.50 19.90
C ILE A 329 -10.99 -3.84 19.02
N THR A 330 -9.71 -4.05 19.36
CA THR A 330 -8.61 -3.70 18.47
C THR A 330 -8.36 -4.90 17.56
N THR A 331 -8.78 -4.80 16.30
CA THR A 331 -8.40 -5.79 15.28
C THR A 331 -6.86 -5.84 15.24
N PRO A 332 -6.22 -6.99 15.50
CA PRO A 332 -4.77 -7.08 15.46
C PRO A 332 -4.27 -6.68 14.07
N LEU A 333 -3.20 -5.90 14.03
CA LEU A 333 -2.63 -5.47 12.76
C LEU A 333 -2.13 -6.68 11.96
N PRO A 334 -2.38 -6.72 10.65
CA PRO A 334 -1.76 -7.72 9.80
C PRO A 334 -0.24 -7.51 9.76
N SER A 335 0.50 -8.57 9.46
CA SER A 335 1.96 -8.54 9.27
C SER A 335 2.40 -7.69 8.08
N SER A 336 1.45 -7.28 7.22
CA SER A 336 1.69 -6.41 6.06
C SER A 336 0.56 -5.40 5.89
N VAL A 337 0.91 -4.13 5.69
CA VAL A 337 -0.04 -3.02 5.49
C VAL A 337 0.40 -2.20 4.29
N ILE A 338 -0.54 -1.85 3.40
CA ILE A 338 -0.28 -0.90 2.31
C ILE A 338 -0.50 0.51 2.82
N VAL A 339 0.46 1.40 2.52
CA VAL A 339 0.29 2.83 2.74
C VAL A 339 0.38 3.53 1.39
N SER A 340 -0.68 4.25 1.05
CA SER A 340 -0.76 4.95 -0.23
C SER A 340 -1.52 6.26 -0.15
N GLY A 341 -1.22 7.16 -1.10
CA GLY A 341 -2.16 8.22 -1.49
C GLY A 341 -3.28 7.64 -2.36
N ARG A 342 -3.80 8.43 -3.31
CA ARG A 342 -4.73 7.90 -4.31
C ARG A 342 -4.03 6.83 -5.12
N LEU A 343 -4.68 5.68 -5.28
CA LEU A 343 -4.29 4.65 -6.24
C LEU A 343 -5.23 4.79 -7.43
N GLY A 344 -4.66 4.88 -8.63
CA GLY A 344 -5.44 4.94 -9.87
C GLY A 344 -6.20 3.63 -10.13
N ASN A 345 -6.32 3.23 -11.39
CA ASN A 345 -6.89 1.92 -11.71
C ASN A 345 -5.94 0.78 -11.27
N LEU A 346 -6.44 -0.17 -10.50
CA LEU A 346 -5.70 -1.33 -10.00
C LEU A 346 -6.21 -2.62 -10.67
N PRO A 347 -5.64 -3.05 -11.82
CA PRO A 347 -6.19 -4.17 -12.58
C PRO A 347 -6.09 -5.53 -11.87
N THR A 348 -5.23 -5.63 -10.87
CA THR A 348 -4.85 -6.88 -10.18
C THR A 348 -5.22 -6.89 -8.70
N LEU A 349 -5.84 -5.82 -8.20
CA LEU A 349 -6.14 -5.66 -6.78
C LEU A 349 -7.48 -4.93 -6.63
N LYS A 350 -8.39 -5.52 -5.85
CA LYS A 350 -9.76 -5.03 -5.69
C LYS A 350 -9.91 -4.33 -4.35
N TRP A 351 -10.73 -3.28 -4.30
CA TRP A 351 -11.24 -2.76 -3.03
C TRP A 351 -12.33 -3.68 -2.49
N GLU A 352 -12.47 -3.74 -1.18
CA GLU A 352 -13.68 -4.24 -0.54
C GLU A 352 -14.89 -3.49 -1.10
N GLN A 353 -15.91 -4.23 -1.51
CA GLN A 353 -17.12 -3.63 -2.06
C GLN A 353 -18.07 -3.26 -0.93
N ILE A 354 -18.53 -2.01 -0.94
CA ILE A 354 -19.67 -1.56 -0.15
C ILE A 354 -20.91 -1.51 -1.04
N GLU A 355 -22.06 -1.86 -0.47
CA GLU A 355 -23.34 -1.71 -1.15
C GLU A 355 -23.86 -0.29 -0.91
N LEU A 356 -23.95 0.51 -1.98
CA LEU A 356 -24.48 1.86 -1.87
C LEU A 356 -26.01 1.80 -1.76
N PRO A 357 -26.62 2.61 -0.87
CA PRO A 357 -28.07 2.64 -0.75
C PRO A 357 -28.69 3.20 -2.03
N PHE A 358 -29.89 2.72 -2.36
CA PHE A 358 -30.60 3.14 -3.56
C PHE A 358 -31.28 4.50 -3.36
N LEU A 359 -30.47 5.56 -3.39
CA LEU A 359 -30.89 6.95 -3.19
C LEU A 359 -30.72 7.78 -4.47
N ARG A 360 -31.51 8.86 -4.58
CA ARG A 360 -31.60 9.71 -5.78
C ARG A 360 -30.24 10.18 -6.30
N PHE A 361 -29.33 10.58 -5.43
CA PHE A 361 -28.04 11.17 -5.79
C PHE A 361 -26.88 10.17 -5.75
N LEU A 362 -27.16 8.86 -5.71
CA LEU A 362 -26.19 7.78 -5.70
C LEU A 362 -26.27 6.88 -6.95
N GLU A 363 -26.56 7.46 -8.13
CA GLU A 363 -26.89 6.69 -9.34
C GLU A 363 -25.72 5.87 -9.91
N ARG A 364 -24.61 6.54 -10.26
CA ARG A 364 -23.49 5.93 -10.99
C ARG A 364 -22.18 6.20 -10.26
N PRO A 365 -21.76 5.32 -9.33
CA PRO A 365 -20.48 5.48 -8.65
C PRO A 365 -19.34 5.39 -9.66
N ARG A 366 -18.56 6.47 -9.71
CA ARG A 366 -17.36 6.59 -10.54
C ARG A 366 -16.10 6.20 -9.78
N VAL A 367 -16.05 6.52 -8.49
CA VAL A 367 -14.98 6.14 -7.56
C VAL A 367 -15.64 5.76 -6.25
N CYS A 368 -15.26 4.60 -5.70
CA CYS A 368 -15.71 4.16 -4.40
C CYS A 368 -14.54 3.53 -3.66
N ILE A 369 -13.96 4.28 -2.73
CA ILE A 369 -12.95 3.82 -1.79
C ILE A 369 -13.60 3.89 -0.41
N PRO A 370 -14.03 2.75 0.16
CA PRO A 370 -14.76 2.72 1.43
C PRO A 370 -14.03 3.50 2.53
N GLY A 371 -14.76 4.38 3.24
CA GLY A 371 -14.20 5.23 4.30
C GLY A 371 -13.16 6.26 3.85
N VAL A 372 -13.01 6.52 2.55
CA VAL A 372 -12.04 7.52 2.05
C VAL A 372 -12.65 8.47 1.04
N GLU A 373 -13.25 7.94 -0.03
CA GLU A 373 -13.74 8.75 -1.13
C GLU A 373 -14.89 8.08 -1.89
N LEU A 374 -15.95 8.85 -2.14
CA LEU A 374 -17.05 8.46 -3.00
C LEU A 374 -17.30 9.58 -4.03
N VAL A 375 -17.21 9.22 -5.32
CA VAL A 375 -17.56 10.11 -6.44
C VAL A 375 -18.70 9.47 -7.20
N VAL A 376 -19.82 10.17 -7.33
CA VAL A 376 -21.01 9.68 -8.02
C VAL A 376 -21.41 10.67 -9.09
N ASP A 377 -21.64 10.15 -10.30
CA ASP A 377 -22.27 10.89 -11.38
C ASP A 377 -23.79 10.80 -11.22
N VAL A 378 -24.46 11.94 -11.34
CA VAL A 378 -25.93 12.06 -11.28
C VAL A 378 -26.42 12.80 -12.52
N GLU A 379 -27.45 12.27 -13.16
CA GLU A 379 -28.14 12.91 -14.28
C GLU A 379 -29.40 13.64 -13.79
N LEU A 380 -29.48 14.96 -14.05
CA LEU A 380 -30.66 15.79 -13.74
C LEU A 380 -31.48 16.04 -14.99
N SER A 381 -32.80 15.91 -14.90
CA SER A 381 -33.75 16.24 -15.98
C SER A 381 -35.11 16.59 -15.42
N ALA A 382 -35.93 17.38 -16.14
CA ALA A 382 -37.30 17.65 -15.67
C ALA A 382 -38.20 16.40 -15.59
N ALA A 383 -37.84 15.31 -16.28
CA ALA A 383 -38.58 14.05 -16.19
C ALA A 383 -38.34 13.32 -14.86
N THR A 384 -37.13 13.44 -14.32
CA THR A 384 -36.69 12.77 -13.08
C THR A 384 -36.70 13.69 -11.87
N ASP A 385 -36.67 15.00 -12.07
CA ASP A 385 -36.46 16.04 -11.06
C ASP A 385 -37.51 17.15 -11.22
N PRO A 386 -38.77 16.89 -10.83
CA PRO A 386 -39.89 17.82 -11.08
C PRO A 386 -39.74 19.17 -10.38
N TYR A 387 -39.00 19.22 -9.26
CA TYR A 387 -38.69 20.44 -8.53
C TYR A 387 -37.91 21.47 -9.37
N LEU A 388 -37.32 21.06 -10.50
CA LEU A 388 -36.65 21.98 -11.42
C LEU A 388 -37.63 22.94 -12.11
N GLU A 389 -38.89 22.54 -12.31
CA GLU A 389 -39.91 23.42 -12.91
C GLU A 389 -40.30 24.56 -11.97
N ASP A 390 -40.24 24.30 -10.66
CA ASP A 390 -40.54 25.30 -9.62
C ASP A 390 -39.36 26.24 -9.35
N HIS A 391 -38.17 25.96 -9.91
CA HIS A 391 -36.93 26.69 -9.62
C HIS A 391 -36.28 27.23 -10.90
N CYS A 392 -37.02 28.10 -11.59
CA CYS A 392 -36.59 28.78 -12.81
C CYS A 392 -36.12 30.23 -12.55
N PHE A 393 -34.98 30.63 -13.12
CA PHE A 393 -34.49 32.01 -13.08
C PHE A 393 -34.01 32.43 -14.48
N GLY A 394 -34.53 33.56 -14.99
CA GLY A 394 -34.15 34.04 -16.32
C GLY A 394 -34.55 33.13 -17.49
N GLY A 395 -35.50 32.20 -17.27
CA GLY A 395 -35.93 31.20 -18.26
C GLY A 395 -35.17 29.87 -18.18
N ASP A 396 -34.09 29.82 -17.39
CA ASP A 396 -33.30 28.60 -17.15
C ASP A 396 -33.75 27.91 -15.86
N ARG A 397 -33.76 26.57 -15.85
CA ARG A 397 -33.99 25.79 -14.62
C ARG A 397 -32.68 25.72 -13.85
N LEU A 398 -32.73 26.04 -12.56
CA LEU A 398 -31.56 25.98 -11.69
C LEU A 398 -31.73 24.84 -10.69
N PHE A 399 -30.66 24.09 -10.43
CA PHE A 399 -30.67 23.09 -9.37
C PHE A 399 -30.78 23.78 -7.99
N PRO A 400 -31.84 23.50 -7.20
CA PRO A 400 -32.03 24.17 -5.92
C PRO A 400 -30.91 23.86 -4.93
N ALA A 401 -30.47 24.88 -4.18
CA ALA A 401 -29.43 24.73 -3.16
C ALA A 401 -29.75 23.64 -2.13
N VAL A 402 -31.00 23.52 -1.71
CA VAL A 402 -31.46 22.49 -0.75
C VAL A 402 -31.33 21.07 -1.31
N MET A 403 -31.55 20.88 -2.61
CA MET A 403 -31.33 19.59 -3.27
C MET A 403 -29.83 19.30 -3.43
N GLY A 404 -29.01 20.34 -3.61
CA GLY A 404 -27.56 20.21 -3.55
C GLY A 404 -27.06 19.75 -2.18
N LEU A 405 -27.64 20.26 -1.08
CA LEU A 405 -27.35 19.79 0.27
C LEU A 405 -27.78 18.33 0.45
N GLU A 406 -28.97 17.95 -0.03
CA GLU A 406 -29.43 16.56 -0.02
C GLU A 406 -28.46 15.63 -0.77
N ALA A 407 -27.98 16.04 -1.96
CA ALA A 407 -27.01 15.26 -2.71
C ALA A 407 -25.71 15.04 -1.91
N ILE A 408 -25.20 16.10 -1.27
CA ILE A 408 -24.01 16.01 -0.40
C ILE A 408 -24.30 15.08 0.78
N ALA A 409 -25.45 15.20 1.45
CA ALA A 409 -25.81 14.33 2.57
C ALA A 409 -25.79 12.85 2.18
N GLN A 410 -26.42 12.49 1.06
CA GLN A 410 -26.48 11.10 0.61
C GLN A 410 -25.10 10.51 0.36
N VAL A 411 -24.18 11.26 -0.27
CA VAL A 411 -22.80 10.78 -0.48
C VAL A 411 -22.02 10.71 0.83
N SER A 412 -22.14 11.70 1.72
CA SER A 412 -21.44 11.66 3.02
C SER A 412 -21.91 10.50 3.88
N MET A 413 -23.23 10.27 3.95
CA MET A 413 -23.84 9.17 4.69
C MET A 413 -23.47 7.81 4.12
N ALA A 414 -23.52 7.65 2.80
CA ALA A 414 -23.10 6.42 2.13
C ALA A 414 -21.59 6.13 2.32
N LEU A 415 -20.75 7.16 2.23
CA LEU A 415 -19.31 7.02 2.44
C LEU A 415 -18.95 6.62 3.88
N ALA A 416 -19.69 7.15 4.86
CA ALA A 416 -19.50 6.88 6.28
C ALA A 416 -20.32 5.66 6.79
N GLU A 417 -21.03 4.98 5.89
CA GLU A 417 -21.90 3.83 6.19
C GLU A 417 -22.85 4.11 7.38
N THR A 418 -23.46 5.30 7.40
CA THR A 418 -24.29 5.79 8.52
C THR A 418 -25.61 6.38 8.05
N GLU A 419 -26.65 6.20 8.86
CA GLU A 419 -27.96 6.84 8.66
C GLU A 419 -28.09 8.16 9.43
N MET A 420 -27.05 8.57 10.19
CA MET A 420 -27.08 9.83 10.90
C MET A 420 -27.00 11.02 9.94
N LEU A 421 -27.94 11.95 10.09
CA LEU A 421 -27.98 13.16 9.27
C LEU A 421 -26.72 14.02 9.53
N PRO A 422 -26.03 14.46 8.47
CA PRO A 422 -24.85 15.30 8.63
C PRO A 422 -25.23 16.71 9.05
N VAL A 423 -24.30 17.37 9.74
CA VAL A 423 -24.35 18.81 9.99
C VAL A 423 -23.54 19.51 8.92
N PHE A 424 -24.15 20.49 8.25
CA PHE A 424 -23.49 21.29 7.24
C PHE A 424 -22.84 22.53 7.86
N GLU A 425 -21.53 22.64 7.73
CA GLU A 425 -20.74 23.81 8.14
C GLU A 425 -20.02 24.39 6.93
N GLU A 426 -19.83 25.72 6.91
CA GLU A 426 -19.04 26.41 5.87
C GLU A 426 -19.46 26.15 4.40
N VAL A 427 -20.75 25.90 4.15
CA VAL A 427 -21.28 25.63 2.80
C VAL A 427 -21.04 26.82 1.87
N LYS A 428 -20.43 26.56 0.71
CA LYS A 428 -20.18 27.54 -0.35
C LYS A 428 -20.71 27.05 -1.69
N LEU A 429 -21.66 27.79 -2.27
CA LEU A 429 -22.25 27.50 -3.58
C LEU A 429 -21.71 28.52 -4.60
N ASN A 430 -20.54 28.22 -5.17
CA ASN A 430 -19.81 29.20 -5.99
C ASN A 430 -20.39 29.38 -7.40
N ARG A 431 -21.10 28.38 -7.92
CA ARG A 431 -21.69 28.39 -9.27
C ARG A 431 -23.04 27.66 -9.25
N PRO A 432 -24.07 28.20 -9.92
CA PRO A 432 -25.32 27.48 -10.10
C PRO A 432 -25.12 26.31 -11.08
N ILE A 433 -25.86 25.22 -10.86
CA ILE A 433 -26.01 24.15 -11.85
C ILE A 433 -27.27 24.47 -12.64
N VAL A 434 -27.10 24.74 -13.93
CA VAL A 434 -28.17 25.09 -14.87
C VAL A 434 -28.59 23.85 -15.63
N VAL A 435 -29.89 23.54 -15.67
CA VAL A 435 -30.46 22.40 -16.40
C VAL A 435 -31.29 22.92 -17.58
N PRO A 436 -30.93 22.61 -18.84
CA PRO A 436 -31.68 23.08 -19.99
C PRO A 436 -33.10 22.51 -20.04
N LYS A 437 -34.00 23.19 -20.75
CA LYS A 437 -35.42 22.82 -20.79
C LYS A 437 -35.68 21.45 -21.43
N ASP A 438 -34.92 21.11 -22.46
CA ASP A 438 -35.09 19.91 -23.28
C ASP A 438 -33.87 18.98 -23.24
N ALA A 439 -33.02 19.09 -22.21
CA ALA A 439 -31.83 18.25 -22.06
C ALA A 439 -31.63 17.86 -20.60
N SER A 440 -30.78 16.85 -20.38
CA SER A 440 -30.27 16.50 -19.07
C SER A 440 -28.89 17.11 -18.83
N VAL A 441 -28.52 17.24 -17.56
CA VAL A 441 -27.18 17.63 -17.13
C VAL A 441 -26.63 16.60 -16.18
N THR A 442 -25.46 16.06 -16.51
CA THR A 442 -24.71 15.21 -15.59
C THR A 442 -23.76 16.08 -14.77
N PHE A 443 -23.81 15.93 -13.46
CA PHE A 443 -22.79 16.47 -12.57
C PHE A 443 -22.21 15.36 -11.69
N ALA A 444 -20.95 15.53 -11.30
CA ALA A 444 -20.29 14.66 -10.34
C ALA A 444 -20.24 15.38 -8.99
N HIS A 445 -20.62 14.71 -7.92
CA HIS A 445 -20.33 15.17 -6.58
C HIS A 445 -19.43 14.18 -5.85
N ARG A 446 -18.60 14.72 -4.98
CA ARG A 446 -17.43 14.05 -4.42
C ARG A 446 -17.44 14.27 -2.91
N GLY A 447 -17.57 13.19 -2.16
CA GLY A 447 -17.34 13.16 -0.72
C GLY A 447 -15.98 12.56 -0.41
N PHE A 448 -15.31 13.08 0.61
CA PHE A 448 -14.08 12.50 1.14
C PHE A 448 -14.03 12.59 2.66
N GLU A 449 -13.42 11.60 3.30
CA GLU A 449 -13.20 11.64 4.75
C GLU A 449 -11.86 12.36 5.05
N ALA A 450 -11.91 13.43 5.83
CA ALA A 450 -10.75 14.16 6.31
C ALA A 450 -10.65 14.05 7.84
N ARG A 451 -9.72 13.21 8.33
CA ARG A 451 -9.37 13.11 9.77
C ARG A 451 -10.60 12.97 10.70
N GLY A 452 -11.48 12.00 10.44
CA GLY A 452 -12.66 11.76 11.27
C GLY A 452 -13.79 12.78 11.08
N ARG A 453 -13.77 13.55 9.98
CA ARG A 453 -14.89 14.39 9.53
C ARG A 453 -15.10 14.17 8.02
N SER A 454 -16.31 13.82 7.60
CA SER A 454 -16.69 13.87 6.19
C SER A 454 -16.76 15.34 5.75
N ARG A 455 -16.14 15.68 4.62
CA ARG A 455 -16.20 17.02 4.02
C ARG A 455 -16.92 17.02 2.68
#